data_AF-A0A8U0NBP5-F1
#
_entry.id   AF-A0A8U0NBP5-F1
#
_cell.length_a   1.000
_cell.length_b   1.000
_cell.length_c   1.000
_cell.angle_alpha   90.00
_cell.angle_beta   90.00
_cell.angle_gamma   90.00
#
_symmetry.space_group_name_H-M   'P 1'
#
loop_
_entity.id
_entity.type
_entity.pdbx_description
1 polymer ?
#
loop_
_entity_poly.entity_id
_entity_poly.type
_entity_poly.pdbx_seq_one_letter_code
_entity_poly.pdbx_strand_id
1 'polypeptide(L)'
;MAVGCLPVLIAMVLTRTEAVPGPKPLKVFPDAGGCHLAQFQSLSPQELQAFKKAKDTFEESLSLKAWSCRPRLFPRTWDLQQLQVGERPVALEAEVALTLKVLETMADRSLGSILDQPLHTLRHIQSELQACVEAQPLAGPRPRGRLHHWLHRLHEAPKKEPLGCLENSVMFNLFRLLTRDLKCVASGDLCA
;
A
#
# COMPACT_ATOMS: atom_id res chain seq x y z
N MET A 1 12.74 60.47 -65.86
CA MET A 1 13.45 60.40 -64.58
C MET A 1 12.47 59.93 -63.53
N ALA A 2 12.70 58.73 -62.99
CA ALA A 2 11.87 58.11 -61.98
C ALA A 2 12.34 58.56 -60.59
N VAL A 3 11.42 58.95 -59.71
CA VAL A 3 11.65 58.96 -58.26
C VAL A 3 10.37 58.48 -57.62
N GLY A 4 10.41 57.24 -57.14
CA GLY A 4 9.35 56.61 -56.36
C GLY A 4 9.43 57.04 -54.89
N CYS A 5 8.27 57.25 -54.27
CA CYS A 5 8.16 57.35 -52.82
C CYS A 5 7.66 56.01 -52.27
N LEU A 6 8.45 55.44 -51.36
CA LEU A 6 8.17 54.19 -50.65
C LEU A 6 6.89 54.28 -49.79
N PRO A 7 6.15 53.18 -49.61
CA PRO A 7 5.14 53.08 -48.57
C PRO A 7 5.80 52.85 -47.20
N VAL A 8 5.36 53.60 -46.19
CA VAL A 8 5.75 53.43 -44.78
C VAL A 8 4.92 52.29 -44.18
N LEU A 9 5.58 51.22 -43.75
CA LEU A 9 4.96 50.11 -43.01
C LEU A 9 4.87 50.47 -41.52
N ILE A 10 3.64 50.58 -41.00
CA ILE A 10 3.38 50.73 -39.57
C ILE A 10 3.40 49.33 -38.94
N ALA A 11 4.40 49.03 -38.12
CA ALA A 11 4.46 47.81 -37.33
C ALA A 11 3.51 47.91 -36.13
N MET A 12 2.42 47.13 -36.14
CA MET A 12 1.60 46.93 -34.95
C MET A 12 2.30 45.95 -34.01
N VAL A 13 2.72 46.41 -32.84
CA VAL A 13 3.23 45.56 -31.77
C VAL A 13 2.04 44.91 -31.07
N LEU A 14 1.79 43.63 -31.38
CA LEU A 14 0.85 42.79 -30.64
C LEU A 14 1.47 42.45 -29.28
N THR A 15 0.92 43.02 -28.21
CA THR A 15 1.22 42.62 -26.83
C THR A 15 0.69 41.20 -26.61
N ARG A 16 1.61 40.24 -26.59
CA ARG A 16 1.32 38.84 -26.26
C ARG A 16 1.05 38.78 -24.76
N THR A 17 -0.21 38.69 -24.36
CA THR A 17 -0.58 38.34 -22.98
C THR A 17 -0.14 36.91 -22.71
N GLU A 18 0.95 36.76 -21.97
CA GLU A 18 1.40 35.47 -21.45
C GLU A 18 0.35 34.97 -20.45
N ALA A 19 -0.39 33.93 -20.84
CA ALA A 19 -1.28 33.24 -19.93
C ALA A 19 -0.44 32.49 -18.91
N VAL A 20 -0.53 32.93 -17.65
CA VAL A 20 0.01 32.22 -16.48
C VAL A 20 -0.47 30.76 -16.54
N PRO A 21 0.42 29.75 -16.44
CA PRO A 21 -0.02 28.37 -16.38
C PRO A 21 -0.88 28.19 -15.12
N GLY A 22 -2.17 27.95 -15.31
CA GLY A 22 -3.07 27.55 -14.23
C GLY A 22 -2.54 26.29 -13.53
N PRO A 23 -2.94 26.07 -12.27
CA PRO A 23 -2.51 24.89 -11.52
C PRO A 23 -2.81 23.64 -12.35
N LYS A 24 -1.75 22.88 -12.67
CA LYS A 24 -1.88 21.57 -13.32
C LYS A 24 -2.86 20.76 -12.48
N PRO A 25 -3.89 20.13 -13.07
CA PRO A 25 -4.71 19.18 -12.35
C PRO A 25 -3.77 18.18 -11.69
N LEU A 26 -3.91 18.02 -10.37
CA LEU A 26 -3.37 16.87 -9.66
C LEU A 26 -3.79 15.66 -10.50
N LYS A 27 -2.81 14.87 -10.94
CA LYS A 27 -3.07 13.60 -11.59
C LYS A 27 -3.73 12.71 -10.54
N VAL A 28 -5.04 12.84 -10.39
CA VAL A 28 -5.87 11.75 -9.92
C VAL A 28 -5.53 10.61 -10.86
N PHE A 29 -5.05 9.50 -10.30
CA PHE A 29 -4.82 8.27 -11.05
C PHE A 29 -5.98 8.09 -12.01
N PRO A 30 -5.74 7.93 -13.33
CA PRO A 30 -6.83 7.64 -14.24
C PRO A 30 -7.54 6.41 -13.69
N ASP A 31 -8.87 6.50 -13.69
CA ASP A 31 -9.84 5.48 -13.35
C ASP A 31 -9.70 4.32 -14.36
N ALA A 32 -8.53 3.67 -14.34
CA ALA A 32 -8.22 2.48 -15.10
C ALA A 32 -8.93 1.34 -14.36
N GLY A 33 -10.15 1.06 -14.84
CA GLY A 33 -11.14 0.24 -14.18
C GLY A 33 -10.60 -1.05 -13.56
N GLY A 34 -10.94 -1.25 -12.29
CA GLY A 34 -10.72 -2.51 -11.56
C GLY A 34 -10.13 -2.34 -10.15
N CYS A 35 -9.54 -1.19 -9.83
CA CYS A 35 -8.87 -0.94 -8.55
C CYS A 35 -9.72 -0.03 -7.63
N HIS A 36 -10.42 -0.59 -6.64
CA HIS A 36 -11.27 0.19 -5.72
C HIS A 36 -10.74 0.20 -4.28
N LEU A 37 -9.53 0.74 -4.07
CA LEU A 37 -8.95 0.82 -2.72
C LEU A 37 -9.49 1.98 -1.87
N ALA A 38 -10.21 2.94 -2.48
CA ALA A 38 -10.72 4.12 -1.75
C ALA A 38 -11.63 3.75 -0.56
N GLN A 39 -12.35 2.62 -0.66
CA GLN A 39 -13.19 2.11 0.43
C GLN A 39 -12.40 1.67 1.67
N PHE A 40 -11.11 1.40 1.53
CA PHE A 40 -10.24 0.96 2.63
C PHE A 40 -9.46 2.09 3.32
N GLN A 41 -9.84 3.36 3.09
CA GLN A 41 -9.30 4.47 3.89
C GLN A 41 -9.59 4.28 5.39
N SER A 42 -10.70 3.63 5.70
CA SER A 42 -11.05 3.17 7.04
C SER A 42 -11.88 1.91 6.96
N LEU A 43 -11.53 0.90 7.75
CA LEU A 43 -12.39 -0.26 7.97
C LEU A 43 -13.55 0.10 8.89
N SER A 44 -14.64 -0.66 8.78
CA SER A 44 -15.79 -0.48 9.65
C SER A 44 -15.44 -0.78 11.12
N PRO A 45 -16.14 -0.18 12.10
CA PRO A 45 -15.93 -0.50 13.51
C PRO A 45 -16.11 -1.98 13.83
N GLN A 46 -17.04 -2.65 13.14
CA GLN A 46 -17.30 -4.08 13.29
C GLN A 46 -16.11 -4.93 12.86
N GLU A 47 -15.50 -4.62 11.71
CA GLU A 47 -14.31 -5.33 11.23
C GLU A 47 -13.12 -5.10 12.17
N LEU A 48 -12.88 -3.84 12.58
CA LEU A 48 -11.81 -3.51 13.52
C LEU A 48 -11.99 -4.22 14.87
N GLN A 49 -13.23 -4.36 15.35
CA GLN A 49 -13.53 -5.10 16.57
C GLN A 49 -13.24 -6.60 16.43
N ALA A 50 -13.53 -7.19 15.26
CA ALA A 50 -13.19 -8.60 14.99
C ALA A 50 -11.67 -8.82 15.00
N PHE A 51 -10.89 -7.93 14.35
CA PHE A 51 -9.43 -7.97 14.41
C PHE A 51 -8.89 -7.75 15.82
N LYS A 52 -9.51 -6.83 16.58
CA LYS A 52 -9.14 -6.59 17.98
C LYS A 52 -9.34 -7.84 18.82
N LYS A 53 -10.51 -8.49 18.70
CA LYS A 53 -10.80 -9.74 19.43
C LYS A 53 -9.77 -10.82 19.11
N ALA A 54 -9.45 -11.02 17.83
CA ALA A 54 -8.42 -11.99 17.43
C ALA A 54 -7.04 -11.66 18.04
N LYS A 55 -6.66 -10.38 18.06
CA LYS A 55 -5.42 -9.92 18.67
C LYS A 55 -5.39 -10.10 20.18
N ASP A 56 -6.45 -9.71 20.88
CA ASP A 56 -6.54 -9.84 22.34
C ASP A 56 -6.43 -11.32 22.75
N THR A 57 -7.18 -12.22 22.09
CA THR A 57 -7.11 -13.67 22.37
C THR A 57 -5.72 -14.25 22.10
N PHE A 58 -5.04 -13.78 21.06
CA PHE A 58 -3.66 -14.18 20.81
C PHE A 58 -2.71 -13.69 21.92
N GLU A 59 -2.82 -12.42 22.33
CA GLU A 59 -1.98 -11.85 23.41
C GLU A 59 -2.23 -12.52 24.77
N GLU A 60 -3.46 -12.92 25.07
CA GLU A 60 -3.80 -13.75 26.23
C GLU A 60 -3.07 -15.11 26.18
N SER A 61 -3.02 -15.75 25.00
CA SER A 61 -2.29 -17.01 24.82
C SER A 61 -0.77 -16.88 24.89
N LEU A 62 -0.23 -15.71 24.52
CA LEU A 62 1.20 -15.39 24.56
C LEU A 62 1.75 -15.17 25.96
N SER A 63 0.90 -14.77 26.92
CA SER A 63 1.32 -14.51 28.30
C SER A 63 1.98 -15.75 28.95
N LEU A 64 1.91 -16.91 28.30
CA LEU A 64 2.54 -18.18 28.69
C LEU A 64 3.92 -18.45 28.05
N LYS A 65 4.36 -17.71 27.01
CA LYS A 65 5.65 -17.94 26.30
C LYS A 65 6.25 -16.64 25.72
N ALA A 66 7.48 -16.32 26.11
CA ALA A 66 8.23 -15.21 25.53
C ALA A 66 8.81 -15.61 24.15
N TRP A 67 8.13 -15.24 23.07
CA TRP A 67 8.61 -15.46 21.70
C TRP A 67 8.89 -14.11 21.02
N SER A 68 10.16 -13.84 20.73
CA SER A 68 10.54 -12.69 19.90
C SER A 68 11.40 -13.15 18.74
N CYS A 69 11.03 -12.78 17.52
CA CYS A 69 11.90 -12.91 16.35
C CYS A 69 13.06 -11.94 16.43
N ARG A 70 14.27 -12.42 16.15
CA ARG A 70 15.41 -11.55 15.92
C ARG A 70 16.12 -11.98 14.63
N PRO A 71 16.23 -11.08 13.64
CA PRO A 71 15.70 -9.71 13.61
C PRO A 71 14.16 -9.64 13.50
N ARG A 72 13.57 -8.46 13.73
CA ARG A 72 12.12 -8.27 13.55
C ARG A 72 11.75 -8.41 12.07
N LEU A 73 10.74 -9.23 11.78
CA LEU A 73 10.22 -9.42 10.43
C LEU A 73 9.65 -8.10 9.86
N PHE A 74 8.88 -7.38 10.67
CA PHE A 74 8.37 -6.04 10.36
C PHE A 74 9.12 -4.97 11.18
N PRO A 75 10.18 -4.33 10.64
CA PRO A 75 10.88 -3.26 11.32
C PRO A 75 9.93 -2.07 11.55
N ARG A 76 10.09 -1.39 12.69
CA ARG A 76 9.38 -0.12 12.94
C ARG A 76 9.78 1.00 11.98
N THR A 77 11.00 0.91 11.43
CA THR A 77 11.54 1.85 10.45
C THR A 77 11.00 1.61 9.03
N TRP A 78 10.27 0.52 8.81
CA TRP A 78 9.60 0.27 7.54
C TRP A 78 8.30 1.08 7.45
N ASP A 79 8.21 1.89 6.40
CA ASP A 79 7.06 2.73 6.09
C ASP A 79 6.85 2.78 4.57
N LEU A 80 5.61 2.59 4.13
CA LEU A 80 5.22 2.65 2.72
C LEU A 80 5.42 4.05 2.13
N GLN A 81 5.41 5.10 2.96
CA GLN A 81 5.70 6.46 2.51
C GLN A 81 7.11 6.62 1.92
N GLN A 82 8.04 5.74 2.28
CA GLN A 82 9.40 5.71 1.74
C GLN A 82 9.48 5.12 0.32
N LEU A 83 8.37 4.58 -0.20
CA LEU A 83 8.25 4.02 -1.53
C LEU A 83 7.52 4.97 -2.47
N GLN A 84 7.76 4.82 -3.76
CA GLN A 84 6.98 5.51 -4.79
C GLN A 84 5.53 5.05 -4.74
N VAL A 85 4.59 5.91 -5.12
CA VAL A 85 3.15 5.64 -4.96
C VAL A 85 2.72 4.35 -5.65
N GLY A 86 3.25 4.04 -6.84
CA GLY A 86 2.97 2.78 -7.55
C GLY A 86 3.59 1.53 -6.89
N GLU A 87 4.65 1.68 -6.10
CA GLU A 87 5.29 0.57 -5.38
C GLU A 87 4.55 0.17 -4.10
N ARG A 88 3.76 1.09 -3.52
CA ARG A 88 3.08 0.89 -2.22
C ARG A 88 2.05 -0.26 -2.26
N PRO A 89 1.17 -0.39 -3.27
CA PRO A 89 0.27 -1.54 -3.39
C PRO A 89 1.03 -2.86 -3.46
N VAL A 90 2.15 -2.92 -4.18
CA VAL A 90 2.97 -4.14 -4.31
C VAL A 90 3.58 -4.55 -2.96
N ALA A 91 4.10 -3.58 -2.21
CA ALA A 91 4.63 -3.85 -0.87
C ALA A 91 3.54 -4.32 0.10
N LEU A 92 2.38 -3.66 0.08
CA LEU A 92 1.26 -4.00 0.97
C LEU A 92 0.65 -5.35 0.62
N GLU A 93 0.50 -5.69 -0.66
CA GLU A 93 0.00 -7.00 -1.10
C GLU A 93 0.88 -8.12 -0.52
N ALA A 94 2.20 -7.98 -0.57
CA ALA A 94 3.10 -8.97 0.02
C ALA A 94 2.99 -9.07 1.55
N GLU A 95 2.76 -7.95 2.26
CA GLU A 95 2.51 -7.96 3.71
C GLU A 95 1.18 -8.64 4.05
N VAL A 96 0.12 -8.36 3.29
CA VAL A 96 -1.21 -8.97 3.44
C VAL A 96 -1.15 -10.46 3.13
N ALA A 97 -0.49 -10.86 2.04
CA ALA A 97 -0.34 -12.27 1.65
C ALA A 97 0.37 -13.09 2.72
N LEU A 98 1.46 -12.56 3.29
CA LEU A 98 2.15 -13.23 4.39
C LEU A 98 1.27 -13.30 5.65
N THR A 99 0.56 -12.20 5.97
CA THR A 99 -0.36 -12.14 7.11
C THR A 99 -1.47 -13.18 6.97
N LEU A 100 -2.14 -13.24 5.82
CA LEU A 100 -3.17 -14.23 5.51
C LEU A 100 -2.67 -15.66 5.71
N LYS A 101 -1.53 -16.00 5.09
CA LYS A 101 -0.97 -17.35 5.18
C LYS A 101 -0.72 -17.79 6.64
N VAL A 102 -0.17 -16.87 7.45
CA VAL A 102 0.12 -17.18 8.86
C VAL A 102 -1.18 -17.28 9.66
N LEU A 103 -2.13 -16.37 9.46
CA LEU A 103 -3.42 -16.39 10.16
C LEU A 103 -4.27 -17.62 9.80
N GLU A 104 -4.26 -18.07 8.54
CA GLU A 104 -4.91 -19.33 8.15
C GLU A 104 -4.32 -20.51 8.93
N THR A 105 -2.99 -20.57 9.02
CA THR A 105 -2.30 -21.60 9.82
C THR A 105 -2.60 -21.49 11.32
N MET A 106 -2.96 -20.31 11.82
CA MET A 106 -3.39 -20.10 13.22
C MET A 106 -4.86 -20.47 13.43
N ALA A 107 -5.73 -20.22 12.43
CA ALA A 107 -7.13 -20.60 12.47
C ALA A 107 -7.26 -22.12 12.61
N ASP A 108 -6.46 -22.88 11.84
CA ASP A 108 -6.46 -24.34 11.88
C ASP A 108 -5.96 -24.94 13.21
N ARG A 109 -5.20 -24.18 14.02
CA ARG A 109 -4.51 -24.71 15.20
C ARG A 109 -4.98 -24.16 16.54
N SER A 110 -5.27 -22.87 16.64
CA SER A 110 -5.41 -22.21 17.95
C SER A 110 -6.52 -21.18 18.03
N LEU A 111 -6.75 -20.37 16.99
CA LEU A 111 -7.73 -19.28 17.04
C LEU A 111 -9.07 -19.63 16.40
N GLY A 112 -9.16 -20.69 15.60
CA GLY A 112 -10.41 -21.21 15.05
C GLY A 112 -11.27 -20.12 14.40
N SER A 113 -12.57 -20.17 14.71
CA SER A 113 -13.59 -19.27 14.14
C SER A 113 -13.44 -17.80 14.54
N ILE A 114 -12.58 -17.47 15.53
CA ILE A 114 -12.27 -16.07 15.86
C ILE A 114 -11.63 -15.36 14.65
N LEU A 115 -10.92 -16.11 13.80
CA LEU A 115 -10.28 -15.60 12.60
C LEU A 115 -11.16 -15.63 11.34
N ASP A 116 -12.38 -16.18 11.37
CA ASP A 116 -13.23 -16.28 10.17
C ASP A 116 -13.50 -14.91 9.54
N GLN A 117 -13.99 -13.96 10.34
CA GLN A 117 -14.25 -12.60 9.89
C GLN A 117 -12.95 -11.84 9.53
N PRO A 118 -11.89 -11.84 10.36
CA PRO A 118 -10.58 -11.28 9.99
C PRO A 118 -10.02 -11.79 8.66
N LEU A 119 -10.06 -13.11 8.43
CA LEU A 119 -9.57 -13.73 7.21
C LEU A 119 -10.44 -13.35 6.00
N HIS A 120 -11.76 -13.33 6.16
CA HIS A 120 -12.66 -12.87 5.10
C HIS A 120 -12.34 -11.43 4.67
N THR A 121 -12.22 -10.50 5.63
CA THR A 121 -11.86 -9.11 5.33
C THR A 121 -10.47 -9.00 4.70
N LEU A 122 -9.46 -9.73 5.19
CA LEU A 122 -8.12 -9.69 4.60
C LEU A 122 -8.08 -10.26 3.17
N ARG A 123 -8.85 -11.31 2.86
CA ARG A 123 -8.95 -11.85 1.50
C ARG A 123 -9.59 -10.85 0.54
N HIS A 124 -10.63 -10.14 1.01
CA HIS A 124 -11.24 -9.05 0.24
C HIS A 124 -10.23 -7.96 -0.07
N ILE A 125 -9.50 -7.49 0.94
CA ILE A 125 -8.41 -6.51 0.77
C ILE A 125 -7.34 -7.03 -0.20
N GLN A 126 -6.92 -8.28 -0.08
CA GLN A 126 -5.91 -8.87 -0.98
C GLN A 126 -6.41 -8.88 -2.43
N SER A 127 -7.66 -9.29 -2.67
CA SER A 127 -8.21 -9.34 -4.03
C SER A 127 -8.25 -7.97 -4.71
N GLU A 128 -8.62 -6.92 -3.98
CA GLU A 128 -8.62 -5.56 -4.48
C GLU A 128 -7.17 -5.05 -4.69
N LEU A 129 -6.23 -5.37 -3.79
CA LEU A 129 -4.82 -5.03 -3.96
C LEU A 129 -4.23 -5.70 -5.21
N GLN A 130 -4.56 -6.98 -5.46
CA GLN A 130 -4.10 -7.71 -6.63
C GLN A 130 -4.62 -7.08 -7.92
N ALA A 131 -5.91 -6.74 -7.98
CA ALA A 131 -6.49 -6.02 -9.12
C ALA A 131 -5.73 -4.70 -9.40
N CYS A 132 -5.36 -3.96 -8.35
CA CYS A 132 -4.57 -2.74 -8.48
C CYS A 132 -3.13 -2.97 -8.94
N VAL A 133 -2.49 -4.06 -8.51
CA VAL A 133 -1.13 -4.41 -8.94
C VAL A 133 -1.12 -4.86 -10.40
N GLU A 134 -2.13 -5.63 -10.83
CA GLU A 134 -2.27 -6.11 -12.20
C GLU A 134 -2.64 -4.98 -13.19
N ALA A 135 -3.45 -4.01 -12.75
CA ALA A 135 -3.80 -2.84 -13.55
C ALA A 135 -2.61 -1.88 -13.79
N GLN A 136 -1.50 -2.04 -13.06
CA GLN A 136 -0.32 -1.20 -13.28
C GLN A 136 0.34 -1.49 -14.61
N PRO A 137 0.87 -0.46 -15.31
CA PRO A 137 1.55 -0.67 -16.58
C PRO A 137 2.70 -1.70 -16.45
N LEU A 138 2.63 -2.76 -17.25
CA LEU A 138 3.64 -3.84 -17.33
C LEU A 138 5.08 -3.32 -17.63
N ALA A 139 5.20 -2.09 -18.15
CA ALA A 139 6.46 -1.46 -18.54
C ALA A 139 7.20 -0.76 -17.39
N GLY A 140 6.83 -1.02 -16.13
CA GLY A 140 7.57 -0.54 -14.97
C GLY A 140 8.93 -1.24 -14.82
N PRO A 141 10.00 -0.53 -14.40
CA PRO A 141 11.25 -1.18 -14.03
C PRO A 141 10.99 -2.22 -12.93
N ARG A 142 11.67 -3.38 -13.01
CA ARG A 142 11.65 -4.39 -11.94
C ARG A 142 11.92 -3.72 -10.57
N PRO A 143 11.26 -4.13 -9.47
CA PRO A 143 11.51 -3.57 -8.15
C PRO A 143 13.01 -3.56 -7.85
N ARG A 144 13.57 -2.39 -7.53
CA ARG A 144 14.98 -2.21 -7.16
C ARG A 144 15.06 -1.59 -5.76
N GLY A 145 16.22 -1.74 -5.12
CA GLY A 145 16.49 -1.10 -3.84
C GLY A 145 15.57 -1.60 -2.70
N ARG A 146 14.88 -0.65 -2.06
CA ARG A 146 14.14 -0.87 -0.81
C ARG A 146 12.99 -1.87 -0.97
N LEU A 147 12.18 -1.73 -2.03
CA LEU A 147 11.07 -2.65 -2.30
C LEU A 147 11.57 -4.07 -2.53
N HIS A 148 12.62 -4.25 -3.34
CA HIS A 148 13.18 -5.57 -3.63
C HIS A 148 13.64 -6.30 -2.36
N HIS A 149 14.39 -5.61 -1.50
CA HIS A 149 14.85 -6.16 -0.22
C HIS A 149 13.69 -6.55 0.70
N TRP A 150 12.64 -5.71 0.72
CA TRP A 150 11.43 -5.97 1.49
C TRP A 150 10.70 -7.22 1.02
N LEU A 151 10.39 -7.31 -0.28
CA LEU A 151 9.72 -8.46 -0.88
C LEU A 151 10.52 -9.74 -0.67
N HIS A 152 11.84 -9.68 -0.86
CA HIS A 152 12.72 -10.83 -0.62
C HIS A 152 12.69 -11.27 0.85
N ARG A 153 12.71 -10.33 1.80
CA ARG A 153 12.58 -10.65 3.23
C ARG A 153 11.27 -11.37 3.55
N LEU A 154 10.14 -10.86 3.06
CA LEU A 154 8.83 -11.47 3.32
C LEU A 154 8.70 -12.85 2.67
N HIS A 155 9.24 -13.02 1.45
CA HIS A 155 9.24 -14.30 0.75
C HIS A 155 10.07 -15.38 1.47
N GLU A 156 11.20 -14.99 2.05
CA GLU A 156 12.10 -15.92 2.75
C GLU A 156 11.68 -16.22 4.19
N ALA A 157 10.85 -15.37 4.80
CA ALA A 157 10.47 -15.50 6.20
C ALA A 157 9.81 -16.85 6.54
N PRO A 158 8.83 -17.37 5.76
CA PRO A 158 8.26 -18.70 6.00
C PRO A 158 9.25 -19.85 5.94
N LYS A 159 10.42 -19.66 5.30
CA LYS A 159 11.46 -20.70 5.15
C LYS A 159 12.50 -20.64 6.26
N LYS A 160 12.69 -19.47 6.88
CA LYS A 160 13.80 -19.20 7.81
C LYS A 160 13.37 -18.99 9.24
N GLU A 161 12.15 -18.49 9.46
CA GLU A 161 11.66 -18.15 10.78
C GLU A 161 10.79 -19.27 11.35
N PRO A 162 10.89 -19.57 12.65
CA PRO A 162 10.00 -20.53 13.29
C PRO A 162 8.56 -20.02 13.26
N LEU A 163 7.60 -20.93 13.24
CA LEU A 163 6.18 -20.59 13.11
C LEU A 163 5.69 -19.62 14.19
N GLY A 164 6.05 -19.88 15.45
CA GLY A 164 5.71 -18.97 16.56
C GLY A 164 6.28 -17.55 16.39
N CYS A 165 7.41 -17.40 15.71
CA CYS A 165 7.94 -16.08 15.36
C CYS A 165 7.06 -15.39 14.30
N LEU A 166 6.66 -16.11 13.26
CA LEU A 166 5.78 -15.57 12.22
C LEU A 166 4.44 -15.10 12.80
N GLU A 167 3.80 -15.93 13.64
CA GLU A 167 2.55 -15.63 14.34
C GLU A 167 2.67 -14.30 15.12
N ASN A 168 3.69 -14.20 15.97
CA ASN A 168 3.95 -12.97 16.72
C ASN A 168 4.15 -11.77 15.82
N SER A 169 4.98 -11.93 14.79
CA SER A 169 5.29 -10.84 13.87
C SER A 169 4.06 -10.31 13.17
N VAL A 170 3.19 -11.18 12.64
CA VAL A 170 1.98 -10.74 11.92
C VAL A 170 0.95 -10.15 12.88
N MET A 171 0.77 -10.73 14.08
CA MET A 171 -0.21 -10.25 15.06
C MET A 171 0.17 -8.89 15.64
N PHE A 172 1.46 -8.66 15.94
CA PHE A 172 1.92 -7.34 16.38
C PHE A 172 1.93 -6.31 15.24
N ASN A 173 2.02 -6.74 13.98
CA ASN A 173 1.93 -5.86 12.82
C ASN A 173 0.49 -5.51 12.41
N LEU A 174 -0.50 -6.31 12.82
CA LEU A 174 -1.86 -6.31 12.28
C LEU A 174 -2.51 -4.92 12.23
N PHE A 175 -2.53 -4.19 13.33
CA PHE A 175 -3.15 -2.86 13.35
C PHE A 175 -2.36 -1.82 12.54
N ARG A 176 -1.03 -1.91 12.51
CA ARG A 176 -0.21 -1.04 11.66
C ARG A 176 -0.58 -1.25 10.19
N LEU A 177 -0.70 -2.52 9.78
CA LEU A 177 -1.12 -2.91 8.44
C LEU A 177 -2.51 -2.32 8.12
N LEU A 178 -3.50 -2.53 8.99
CA LEU A 178 -4.90 -2.18 8.72
C LEU A 178 -5.20 -0.68 8.80
N THR A 179 -4.56 0.06 9.71
CA THR A 179 -4.94 1.47 9.97
C THR A 179 -3.98 2.49 9.37
N ARG A 180 -2.74 2.08 9.10
CA ARG A 180 -1.70 2.98 8.57
C ARG A 180 -1.32 2.59 7.15
N ASP A 181 -0.86 1.36 6.96
CA ASP A 181 -0.29 0.94 5.68
C ASP A 181 -1.40 0.83 4.61
N LEU A 182 -2.54 0.21 4.95
CA LEU A 182 -3.73 0.15 4.09
C LEU A 182 -4.32 1.52 3.77
N LYS A 183 -4.47 2.38 4.79
CA LYS A 183 -4.93 3.75 4.60
C LYS A 183 -4.01 4.53 3.66
N CYS A 184 -2.69 4.35 3.80
CA CYS A 184 -1.71 5.01 2.95
C CYS A 184 -1.88 4.64 1.48
N VAL A 185 -2.04 3.34 1.18
CA VAL A 185 -2.29 2.87 -0.18
C VAL A 185 -3.64 3.38 -0.70
N ALA A 186 -4.70 3.30 0.11
CA ALA A 186 -6.03 3.80 -0.24
C ALA A 186 -6.06 5.32 -0.52
N SER A 187 -5.14 6.08 0.07
CA SER A 187 -5.02 7.53 -0.11
C SER A 187 -4.15 7.92 -1.31
N GLY A 188 -3.43 6.97 -1.92
CA GLY A 188 -2.56 7.20 -3.06
C GLY A 188 -1.53 8.31 -2.82
N ASP A 189 -1.55 9.34 -3.67
CA ASP A 189 -0.67 10.51 -3.59
C ASP A 189 -0.89 11.37 -2.32
N LEU A 190 -2.06 11.26 -1.69
CA LEU A 190 -2.40 12.02 -0.47
C LEU A 190 -1.78 11.42 0.79
N CYS A 191 -1.16 10.22 0.70
CA CYS A 191 -0.40 9.67 1.81
C CYS A 191 0.98 10.35 1.89
N ALA A 192 1.13 11.23 2.90
CA ALA A 192 2.32 12.01 3.21
C ALA A 192 2.91 11.66 4.58
#